data_AF-A0A820S5E2-F1
#
_entry.id   AF-A0A820S5E2-F1
#
_cell.length_a   1.000
_cell.length_b   1.000
_cell.length_c   1.000
_cell.angle_alpha   90.00
_cell.angle_beta   90.00
_cell.angle_gamma   90.00
#
_symmetry.space_group_name_H-M   'P 1'
#
loop_
_entity.id
_entity.type
_entity.pdbx_description
1 polymer ?
#
loop_
_entity_poly.entity_id
_entity_poly.type
_entity_poly.pdbx_seq_one_letter_code
_entity_poly.pdbx_strand_id
1 'polypeptide(L)'
;RLSIEEILQRRDNTRIAKNVILFLGDGMGVPTVTAGRIRKGQMKNQLGEDYITEMEQFQHLGLSKTYNIDAQTPDSAATATAYLCGVKAQLGTIGVVGRAKRQNCTSSIGANVSSILSWAQQA
;
A
#
# COMPACT_ATOMS: atom_id res chain seq x y z
N ARG A 1 1.85 -23.70 3.31
CA ARG A 1 2.88 -23.39 2.29
C ARG A 1 2.32 -23.87 0.97
N LEU A 2 2.19 -23.00 -0.04
CA LEU A 2 1.70 -23.48 -1.32
C LEU A 2 2.72 -24.47 -1.90
N SER A 3 2.25 -25.63 -2.34
CA SER A 3 3.09 -26.61 -3.02
C SER A 3 3.46 -26.08 -4.41
N ILE A 4 4.55 -26.59 -4.98
CA ILE A 4 4.92 -26.26 -6.36
C ILE A 4 3.77 -26.63 -7.31
N GLU A 5 3.06 -27.73 -7.03
CA GLU A 5 1.91 -28.19 -7.81
C GLU A 5 0.77 -27.16 -7.80
N GLU A 6 0.46 -26.56 -6.64
CA GLU A 6 -0.55 -25.50 -6.52
C GLU A 6 -0.16 -24.24 -7.30
N ILE A 7 1.13 -23.89 -7.32
CA ILE A 7 1.63 -22.75 -8.10
C ILE A 7 1.52 -23.02 -9.61
N LEU A 8 1.84 -24.23 -10.06
CA LEU A 8 1.76 -24.62 -11.47
C LEU A 8 0.33 -24.66 -12.02
N GLN A 9 -0.66 -24.95 -11.18
CA GLN A 9 -2.07 -24.96 -11.57
C GLN A 9 -2.71 -23.58 -11.60
N ARG A 10 -2.00 -22.55 -11.14
CA ARG A 10 -2.52 -21.20 -11.03
C ARG A 10 -2.82 -20.59 -12.41
N ARG A 11 -3.95 -19.90 -12.49
CA ARG A 11 -4.35 -19.11 -13.68
C ARG A 11 -4.59 -17.66 -13.28
N ASP A 12 -4.05 -16.73 -14.06
CA ASP A 12 -4.27 -15.31 -13.83
C ASP A 12 -5.69 -14.91 -14.25
N ASN A 13 -6.35 -14.07 -13.44
CA ASN A 13 -7.64 -13.50 -13.78
C ASN A 13 -7.44 -12.23 -14.61
N THR A 14 -7.68 -12.31 -15.92
CA THR A 14 -7.52 -11.20 -16.87
C THR A 14 -8.79 -10.37 -17.08
N ARG A 15 -9.86 -10.65 -16.34
CA ARG A 15 -11.12 -9.89 -16.43
C ARG A 15 -11.00 -8.53 -15.76
N ILE A 16 -11.81 -7.57 -16.21
CA ILE A 16 -11.89 -6.24 -15.59
C ILE A 16 -12.44 -6.39 -14.16
N ALA A 17 -11.74 -5.79 -13.20
CA ALA A 17 -12.16 -5.79 -11.81
C ALA A 17 -13.40 -4.89 -11.60
N LYS A 18 -14.50 -5.47 -11.11
CA LYS A 18 -15.70 -4.70 -10.72
C LYS A 18 -15.50 -3.94 -9.40
N ASN A 19 -14.72 -4.52 -8.49
CA ASN A 19 -14.49 -3.98 -7.15
C ASN A 19 -12.99 -3.92 -6.88
N VAL A 20 -12.55 -2.84 -6.23
CA VAL A 20 -11.16 -2.67 -5.77
C VAL A 20 -11.20 -2.42 -4.27
N ILE A 21 -10.46 -3.23 -3.51
CA ILE A 21 -10.32 -3.09 -2.05
C ILE A 21 -8.83 -2.92 -1.75
N LEU A 22 -8.49 -1.83 -1.07
CA LEU A 22 -7.13 -1.55 -0.62
C LEU A 22 -7.09 -1.57 0.91
N PHE A 23 -6.35 -2.52 1.47
CA PHE A 23 -6.02 -2.54 2.90
C PHE A 23 -4.70 -1.82 3.13
N LEU A 24 -4.71 -0.82 4.01
CA LEU A 24 -3.54 -0.02 4.34
C LEU A 24 -3.16 -0.22 5.80
N GLY A 25 -2.02 -0.86 6.05
CA GLY A 25 -1.38 -0.87 7.37
C GLY A 25 -0.40 0.27 7.49
N ASP A 26 -0.79 1.39 8.11
CA ASP A 26 0.13 2.51 8.35
C ASP A 26 1.27 2.07 9.28
N GLY A 27 2.52 2.35 8.89
CA GLY A 27 3.72 1.88 9.59
C GLY A 27 3.94 0.36 9.56
N MET A 28 3.17 -0.40 8.79
CA MET A 28 3.24 -1.87 8.76
C MET A 28 4.33 -2.38 7.79
N GLY A 29 5.59 -2.17 8.15
CA GLY A 29 6.73 -2.73 7.42
C GLY A 29 6.86 -4.26 7.57
N VAL A 30 7.79 -4.86 6.82
CA VAL A 30 8.08 -6.32 6.87
C VAL A 30 8.36 -6.83 8.30
N PRO A 31 9.10 -6.10 9.17
CA PRO A 31 9.27 -6.53 10.56
C PRO A 31 7.95 -6.56 11.34
N THR A 32 7.08 -5.57 11.14
CA THR A 32 5.76 -5.49 11.78
C THR A 32 4.87 -6.65 11.35
N VAL A 33 4.88 -7.02 10.07
CA VAL A 33 4.13 -8.18 9.55
C VAL A 33 4.63 -9.48 10.20
N THR A 34 5.94 -9.69 10.25
CA THR A 34 6.57 -10.85 10.89
C THR A 34 6.20 -10.95 12.37
N ALA A 35 6.32 -9.86 13.12
CA ALA A 35 5.98 -9.82 14.53
C ALA A 35 4.48 -10.08 14.76
N GLY A 36 3.62 -9.49 13.94
CA GLY A 36 2.17 -9.69 13.99
C GLY A 36 1.77 -11.14 13.71
N ARG A 37 2.42 -11.80 12.75
CA ARG A 37 2.22 -13.22 12.43
C ARG A 37 2.56 -14.13 13.60
N ILE A 38 3.75 -13.96 14.19
CA ILE A 38 4.19 -14.74 15.36
C ILE A 38 3.19 -14.56 16.51
N ARG A 39 2.85 -13.30 16.82
CA ARG A 39 1.89 -13.00 17.87
C ARG A 39 0.52 -13.62 17.62
N LYS A 40 0.02 -13.55 16.38
CA LYS A 40 -1.28 -14.10 16.01
C LYS A 40 -1.32 -15.64 16.11
N GLY A 41 -0.26 -16.32 15.70
CA GLY A 41 -0.15 -17.78 15.87
C GLY A 41 -0.08 -18.19 17.35
N GLN A 42 0.68 -17.48 18.16
CA GLN A 42 0.74 -17.72 19.62
C GLN A 42 -0.62 -17.52 20.29
N MET A 43 -1.39 -16.51 19.88
CA MET A 43 -2.78 -16.31 20.36
C MET A 43 -3.74 -17.44 19.96
N LYS A 44 -3.34 -18.31 19.02
CA LYS A 44 -4.06 -19.52 18.60
C LYS A 44 -3.46 -20.80 19.22
N ASN A 45 -2.62 -20.69 20.25
CA ASN A 45 -1.90 -21.79 20.88
C ASN A 45 -1.00 -22.58 19.90
N GLN A 46 -0.45 -21.90 18.90
CA GLN A 46 0.56 -22.44 17.98
C GLN A 46 1.95 -21.85 18.30
N LEU A 47 2.99 -22.32 17.62
CA LEU A 47 4.37 -21.81 17.81
C LEU A 47 4.48 -20.33 17.44
N GLY A 48 3.87 -19.96 16.31
CA GLY A 48 3.78 -18.59 15.82
C GLY A 48 4.56 -18.37 14.54
N GLU A 49 5.79 -18.85 14.47
CA GLU A 49 6.69 -18.70 13.32
C GLU A 49 6.19 -19.42 12.07
N ASP A 50 5.38 -20.46 12.23
CA ASP A 50 4.79 -21.27 11.17
C ASP A 50 3.37 -20.83 10.80
N TYR A 51 2.77 -19.91 11.57
CA TYR A 51 1.45 -19.37 11.29
C TYR A 51 1.45 -18.58 9.97
N ILE A 52 0.40 -18.74 9.17
CA ILE A 52 0.22 -18.00 7.92
C ILE A 52 -0.93 -17.04 8.11
N THR A 53 -0.65 -15.74 8.02
CA THR A 53 -1.70 -14.70 8.07
C THR A 53 -2.50 -14.66 6.78
N GLU A 54 -3.70 -14.08 6.83
CA GLU A 54 -4.59 -13.94 5.67
C GLU A 54 -3.95 -13.11 4.55
N MET A 55 -3.10 -12.14 4.88
CA MET A 55 -2.35 -11.37 3.89
C MET A 55 -1.27 -12.21 3.18
N GLU A 56 -0.67 -13.17 3.87
CA GLU A 56 0.35 -14.08 3.29
C GLU A 56 -0.28 -15.19 2.44
N GLN A 57 -1.60 -15.37 2.50
CA GLN A 57 -2.33 -16.23 1.58
C GLN A 57 -2.53 -15.57 0.21
N PHE A 58 -2.30 -14.26 0.08
CA PHE A 58 -2.33 -13.61 -1.23
C PHE A 58 -1.25 -14.16 -2.14
N GLN A 59 -1.66 -14.43 -3.37
CA GLN A 59 -0.84 -15.18 -4.31
C GLN A 59 0.25 -14.31 -4.99
N HIS A 60 0.16 -12.98 -4.88
CA HIS A 60 1.13 -12.05 -5.44
C HIS A 60 1.76 -11.23 -4.32
N LEU A 61 3.08 -11.03 -4.41
CA LEU A 61 3.85 -10.19 -3.51
C LEU A 61 4.73 -9.25 -4.35
N GLY A 62 4.83 -8.00 -3.92
CA GLY A 62 5.70 -7.00 -4.51
C GLY A 62 6.33 -6.13 -3.43
N LEU A 63 7.48 -5.53 -3.75
CA LEU A 63 8.13 -4.55 -2.89
C LEU A 63 7.90 -3.14 -3.44
N SER A 64 7.66 -2.19 -2.54
CA SER A 64 7.39 -0.79 -2.89
C SER A 64 8.49 0.14 -2.39
N LYS A 65 8.98 1.03 -3.24
CA LYS A 65 9.95 2.07 -2.89
C LYS A 65 9.22 3.33 -2.39
N THR A 66 9.25 3.56 -1.09
CA THR A 66 8.35 4.51 -0.41
C THR A 66 8.84 5.95 -0.30
N TYR A 67 10.07 6.27 -0.72
CA TYR A 67 10.64 7.62 -0.62
C TYR A 67 9.70 8.72 -1.18
N ASN A 68 9.66 9.87 -0.52
CA ASN A 68 9.01 11.09 -1.02
C ASN A 68 9.92 11.81 -2.03
N ILE A 69 9.41 12.80 -2.75
CA ILE A 69 10.24 13.56 -3.72
C ILE A 69 11.46 14.22 -3.04
N ASP A 70 11.28 14.70 -1.81
CA ASP A 70 12.24 15.50 -1.05
C ASP A 70 12.78 14.81 0.21
N ALA A 71 12.37 13.56 0.50
CA ALA A 71 12.80 12.82 1.69
C ALA A 71 12.93 11.32 1.43
N GLN A 72 14.03 10.73 1.89
CA GLN A 72 14.27 9.28 1.79
C GLN A 72 13.35 8.48 2.72
N THR A 73 13.21 8.95 3.96
CA THR A 73 12.21 8.45 4.90
C THR A 73 10.92 9.25 4.69
N PRO A 74 9.85 8.63 4.20
CA PRO A 74 8.62 9.34 3.88
C PRO A 74 7.74 9.57 5.11
N ASP A 75 6.66 10.32 4.90
CA ASP A 75 5.55 10.48 5.84
C ASP A 75 4.23 9.91 5.24
N SER A 76 3.20 9.78 6.07
CA SER A 76 1.91 9.21 5.65
C SER A 76 1.19 10.07 4.59
N ALA A 77 1.36 11.40 4.61
CA ALA A 77 0.67 12.32 3.69
C ALA A 77 1.11 12.13 2.23
N ALA A 78 2.42 12.18 2.00
CA ALA A 78 2.96 12.08 0.65
C ALA A 78 2.86 10.65 0.09
N THR A 79 2.99 9.64 0.95
CA THR A 79 2.76 8.24 0.55
C THR A 79 1.31 8.00 0.16
N ALA A 80 0.34 8.57 0.89
CA ALA A 80 -1.07 8.53 0.50
C ALA A 80 -1.31 9.11 -0.89
N THR A 81 -0.66 10.23 -1.22
CA THR A 81 -0.71 10.79 -2.58
C THR A 81 -0.14 9.82 -3.61
N ALA A 82 0.96 9.12 -3.28
CA ALA A 82 1.55 8.14 -4.18
C ALA A 82 0.64 6.94 -4.46
N TYR A 83 0.16 6.22 -3.43
CA TYR A 83 -0.61 4.99 -3.66
C TYR A 83 -2.10 5.23 -3.97
N LEU A 84 -2.66 6.42 -3.68
CA LEU A 84 -4.05 6.75 -4.03
C LEU A 84 -4.18 7.58 -5.31
N CYS A 85 -3.21 8.44 -5.64
CA CYS A 85 -3.29 9.35 -6.78
C CYS A 85 -2.28 9.02 -7.90
N GLY A 86 -1.39 8.03 -7.68
CA GLY A 86 -0.44 7.57 -8.69
C GLY A 86 0.77 8.48 -8.92
N VAL A 87 0.95 9.53 -8.10
CA VAL A 87 2.08 10.46 -8.20
C VAL A 87 2.76 10.66 -6.84
N LYS A 88 4.09 10.67 -6.82
CA LYS A 88 4.83 11.03 -5.60
C LYS A 88 4.66 12.52 -5.29
N ALA A 89 4.71 12.86 -4.00
CA ALA A 89 4.56 14.22 -3.50
C ALA A 89 5.71 14.61 -2.57
N GLN A 90 5.71 15.88 -2.15
CA GLN A 90 6.63 16.37 -1.12
C GLN A 90 6.12 16.01 0.27
N LEU A 91 7.05 15.88 1.22
CA LEU A 91 6.74 15.54 2.61
C LEU A 91 5.70 16.49 3.22
N GLY A 92 4.69 15.91 3.87
CA GLY A 92 3.60 16.65 4.51
C GLY A 92 2.57 17.25 3.55
N THR A 93 2.57 16.88 2.27
CA THR A 93 1.57 17.32 1.29
C THR A 93 0.64 16.18 0.89
N ILE A 94 -0.65 16.49 0.64
CA ILE A 94 -1.69 15.52 0.31
C ILE A 94 -2.41 15.96 -0.96
N GLY A 95 -2.61 15.04 -1.91
CA GLY A 95 -3.47 15.27 -3.07
C GLY A 95 -2.96 16.36 -4.01
N VAL A 96 -1.65 16.63 -4.00
CA VAL A 96 -0.99 17.62 -4.86
C VAL A 96 0.28 17.06 -5.49
N VAL A 97 0.61 17.54 -6.68
CA VAL A 97 1.87 17.20 -7.36
C VAL A 97 3.09 17.75 -6.64
N GLY A 98 4.26 17.19 -6.95
CA GLY A 98 5.56 17.52 -6.36
C GLY A 98 6.07 18.96 -6.49
N ARG A 99 5.35 19.90 -7.13
CA ARG A 99 5.70 21.33 -7.09
C ARG A 99 5.12 22.06 -5.88
N ALA A 100 4.02 21.55 -5.31
CA ALA A 100 3.43 22.14 -4.11
C ALA A 100 4.40 22.00 -2.93
N LYS A 101 4.48 23.04 -2.11
CA LYS A 101 5.36 23.14 -0.95
C LYS A 101 4.54 23.08 0.33
N ARG A 102 5.01 22.28 1.29
CA ARG A 102 4.43 22.22 2.64
C ARG A 102 4.40 23.64 3.24
N GLN A 103 3.32 23.98 3.94
CA GLN A 103 3.10 25.29 4.56
C GLN A 103 3.04 26.49 3.60
N ASN A 104 2.93 26.29 2.28
CA ASN A 104 2.72 27.36 1.32
C ASN A 104 1.40 27.14 0.54
N CYS A 105 0.34 27.80 0.99
CA CYS A 105 -0.99 27.69 0.37
C CYS A 105 -0.99 28.08 -1.12
N THR A 106 -0.30 29.15 -1.49
CA THR A 106 -0.27 29.61 -2.89
C THR A 106 0.31 28.58 -3.84
N SER A 107 1.25 27.75 -3.37
CA SER A 107 1.87 26.69 -4.18
C SER A 107 0.92 25.54 -4.53
N SER A 108 -0.19 25.39 -3.79
CA SER A 108 -1.21 24.36 -4.03
C SER A 108 -2.15 24.69 -5.20
N ILE A 109 -2.23 25.97 -5.58
CA ILE A 109 -3.13 26.43 -6.64
C ILE A 109 -2.77 25.74 -7.96
N GLY A 110 -3.73 25.01 -8.53
CA GLY A 110 -3.56 24.21 -9.75
C GLY A 110 -2.63 22.99 -9.61
N ALA A 111 -2.29 22.58 -8.39
CA ALA A 111 -1.40 21.44 -8.14
C ALA A 111 -2.17 20.15 -7.80
N ASN A 112 -3.50 20.22 -7.71
CA ASN A 112 -4.35 19.12 -7.27
C ASN A 112 -4.23 17.90 -8.19
N VAL A 113 -4.28 16.72 -7.58
CA VAL A 113 -4.39 15.44 -8.29
C VAL A 113 -5.59 14.66 -7.78
N SER A 114 -6.29 14.02 -8.71
CA SER A 114 -7.42 13.14 -8.39
C SER A 114 -6.93 11.78 -7.90
N SER A 115 -7.64 11.21 -6.92
CA SER A 115 -7.39 9.85 -6.44
C SER A 115 -8.15 8.80 -7.24
N ILE A 116 -7.74 7.54 -7.12
CA ILE A 116 -8.47 6.38 -7.64
C ILE A 116 -9.89 6.29 -7.09
N LEU A 117 -10.13 6.74 -5.85
CA LEU A 117 -11.47 6.82 -5.28
C LEU A 117 -12.33 7.84 -6.02
N SER A 118 -11.75 9.01 -6.35
CA SER A 118 -12.44 10.01 -7.16
C SER A 118 -12.78 9.48 -8.55
N TRP A 119 -11.88 8.70 -9.17
CA TRP A 119 -12.17 8.06 -10.46
C TRP A 119 -13.29 7.03 -10.34
N ALA A 120 -13.28 6.23 -9.27
CA ALA A 120 -14.32 5.23 -9.01
C ALA A 120 -15.71 5.84 -8.75
N GLN A 121 -15.78 7.07 -8.22
CA GLN A 121 -17.04 7.79 -8.03
C GLN A 121 -17.58 8.44 -9.31
N GLN A 122 -16.70 8.71 -10.28
CA GLN A 122 -17.07 9.38 -11.55
C GLN A 122 -17.40 8.40 -12.67
N ALA A 123 -16.99 7.14 -12.52
CA ALA A 123 -17.28 6.04 -13.46
C ALA A 123 -18.70 5.50 -13.27
#